data_AF-A0A147DLP1-F1
#
_entry.id   AF-A0A147DLP1-F1
#
_cell.length_a   1.000
_cell.length_b   1.000
_cell.length_c   1.000
_cell.angle_alpha   90.00
_cell.angle_beta   90.00
_cell.angle_gamma   90.00
#
_symmetry.space_group_name_H-M   'P 1'
#
loop_
_entity.id
_entity.type
_entity.pdbx_description
1 polymer ?
#
loop_
_entity_poly.entity_id
_entity_poly.type
_entity_poly.pdbx_seq_one_letter_code
_entity_poly.pdbx_strand_id
1 'polypeptide(L)' 'MTDLVDTTEMYLRTILDLEEEGIVPLRARISERLGHSGPTVSQTIARMERDGLVVVSG' A
#
# COMPACT_ATOMS: atom_id res chain seq x y z
N MET A 1 3.38 23.19 -8.93
CA MET A 1 3.09 21.81 -9.37
C MET A 1 3.74 20.85 -8.41
N THR A 2 3.34 20.88 -7.14
CA THR A 2 3.79 19.90 -6.15
C THR A 2 3.09 18.59 -6.47
N ASP A 3 3.83 17.73 -7.18
CA ASP A 3 3.82 16.28 -7.09
C ASP A 3 2.45 15.68 -6.75
N LEU A 4 1.64 15.43 -7.79
CA LEU A 4 0.57 14.43 -7.68
C LEU A 4 1.26 13.08 -7.45
N VAL A 5 1.59 12.77 -6.20
CA VAL A 5 1.92 11.40 -5.81
C VAL A 5 0.60 10.63 -5.89
N ASP A 6 0.45 9.81 -6.92
CA ASP A 6 -0.69 8.93 -7.06
C ASP A 6 -0.77 8.04 -5.81
N THR A 7 -1.94 7.94 -5.18
CA THR A 7 -2.14 7.09 -4.01
C THR A 7 -1.76 5.64 -4.30
N THR A 8 -1.97 5.18 -5.53
CA THR A 8 -1.57 3.84 -6.00
C THR A 8 -0.06 3.68 -5.99
N GLU A 9 0.67 4.63 -6.59
CA GLU A 9 2.13 4.62 -6.62
C GLU A 9 2.73 4.71 -5.22
N MET A 10 2.15 5.55 -4.34
CA MET A 10 2.55 5.66 -2.94
C MET A 10 2.42 4.32 -2.21
N TYR A 11 1.32 3.59 -2.43
CA TYR A 11 1.09 2.29 -1.82
C TYR A 11 2.04 1.23 -2.37
N LEU A 12 2.23 1.17 -3.69
CA LEU A 12 3.19 0.26 -4.33
C LEU A 12 4.61 0.51 -3.85
N ARG A 13 5.03 1.79 -3.76
CA ARG A 13 6.33 2.16 -3.23
C ARG A 13 6.50 1.72 -1.78
N THR A 14 5.48 1.93 -0.95
CA THR A 14 5.51 1.51 0.47
C THR A 14 5.64 -0.01 0.61
N ILE A 15 4.96 -0.77 -0.25
CA ILE A 15 5.07 -2.25 -0.27
C ILE A 15 6.49 -2.64 -0.64
N LEU A 16 7.05 -2.04 -1.70
CA LEU A 16 8.42 -2.30 -2.13
C LEU A 16 9.44 -1.95 -1.04
N ASP A 17 9.29 -0.80 -0.38
CA ASP A 17 10.18 -0.39 0.72
C ASP A 17 10.16 -1.40 1.87
N LEU A 18 8.98 -1.93 2.22
CA LEU A 18 8.86 -2.97 3.25
C LEU A 18 9.58 -4.27 2.82
N GLU A 19 9.44 -4.69 1.57
CA GLU A 19 10.13 -5.86 1.03
C GLU A 19 11.66 -5.68 0.98
N GLU A 20 12.14 -4.52 0.56
CA GLU A 20 13.56 -4.14 0.54
C GLU A 20 14.18 -4.14 1.96
N GLU A 21 13.39 -3.77 2.97
CA GLU A 21 13.76 -3.84 4.39
C GLU A 21 13.63 -5.26 4.98
N GLY A 22 13.15 -6.25 4.22
CA GLY A 22 12.92 -7.62 4.70
C GLY A 22 11.72 -7.75 5.64
N ILE A 23 10.78 -6.80 5.58
CA ILE A 23 9.56 -6.75 6.41
C ILE A 23 8.37 -7.23 5.58
N VAL A 24 7.57 -8.14 6.15
CA VAL A 24 6.34 -8.63 5.46
C VAL A 24 5.36 -7.46 5.25
N PRO A 25 4.91 -7.17 4.02
CA PRO A 25 4.01 -6.07 3.74
C PRO A 25 2.57 -6.38 4.19
N LEU A 26 2.26 -6.03 5.45
CA LEU A 26 0.91 -6.11 6.01
C LEU A 26 0.19 -4.77 5.90
N ARG A 27 -1.13 -4.79 5.72
CA ARG A 27 -1.97 -3.58 5.68
C ARG A 27 -1.78 -2.66 6.90
N ALA A 28 -1.55 -3.24 8.08
CA ALA A 28 -1.25 -2.49 9.30
C ALA A 28 0.01 -1.62 9.15
N ARG A 29 1.07 -2.17 8.54
CA ARG A 29 2.34 -1.43 8.32
C ARG A 29 2.19 -0.31 7.30
N ILE A 30 1.38 -0.54 6.26
CA ILE A 30 1.07 0.50 5.27
C ILE A 30 0.26 1.63 5.93
N SER A 31 -0.71 1.28 6.79
CA SER A 31 -1.48 2.24 7.58
C SER A 31 -0.59 3.10 8.47
N GLU A 32 0.36 2.48 9.16
CA GLU A 32 1.34 3.18 10.02
C GLU A 32 2.26 4.12 9.22
N ARG A 33 2.82 3.64 8.09
CA ARG A 33 3.76 4.45 7.28
C ARG A 33 3.10 5.61 6.56
N LEU A 34 1.90 5.41 6.03
CA LEU A 34 1.19 6.43 5.26
C LEU A 34 0.27 7.31 6.11
N GLY A 35 0.06 6.98 7.38
CA GLY A 35 -0.90 7.69 8.25
C GLY A 35 -2.36 7.55 7.80
N HIS A 36 -2.65 6.58 6.94
CA HIS A 36 -4.00 6.30 6.46
C HIS A 36 -4.70 5.33 7.42
N SER A 37 -6.01 5.47 7.58
CA SER A 37 -6.76 4.55 8.43
C SER A 37 -6.73 3.10 7.90
N GLY A 38 -6.80 2.11 8.80
CA GLY A 38 -6.87 0.69 8.42
C GLY A 38 -7.99 0.36 7.43
N PRO A 39 -9.24 0.87 7.61
CA PRO A 39 -10.30 0.72 6.62
C PRO A 39 -9.96 1.34 5.26
N THR A 40 -9.38 2.55 5.22
CA THR A 40 -8.94 3.20 3.98
C THR A 40 -7.89 2.36 3.27
N VAL A 41 -6.86 1.89 3.99
CA VAL A 41 -5.82 1.02 3.41
C VAL A 41 -6.43 -0.27 2.86
N SER A 42 -7.33 -0.91 3.60
CA SER A 42 -7.97 -2.15 3.16
C SER A 42 -8.79 -1.96 1.88
N GLN A 43 -9.54 -0.85 1.78
CA GLN A 43 -10.31 -0.52 0.60
C GLN A 43 -9.39 -0.24 -0.61
N THR A 44 -8.31 0.51 -0.41
CA THR A 44 -7.34 0.80 -1.47
C THR A 44 -6.64 -0.47 -1.95
N ILE A 45 -6.18 -1.34 -1.04
CA ILE A 45 -5.56 -2.62 -1.39
C ILE A 45 -6.54 -3.53 -2.15
N ALA A 46 -7.81 -3.58 -1.75
CA ALA A 46 -8.82 -4.36 -2.47
C ALA A 46 -9.08 -3.83 -3.90
N ARG A 47 -8.97 -2.50 -4.11
CA ARG A 47 -9.01 -1.90 -5.46
C ARG A 47 -7.78 -2.30 -6.27
N MET A 48 -6.58 -2.13 -5.70
CA MET A 48 -5.32 -2.48 -6.34
C MET A 48 -5.25 -3.97 -6.70
N GLU A 49 -5.78 -4.85 -5.86
CA GLU A 49 -5.89 -6.28 -6.14
C GLU A 49 -6.82 -6.58 -7.32
N ARG A 50 -8.00 -5.93 -7.36
CA ARG A 50 -8.93 -6.02 -8.50
C ARG A 50 -8.30 -5.53 -9.81
N ASP A 51 -7.49 -4.48 -9.71
CA ASP A 51 -6.80 -3.87 -10.84
C ASP A 51 -5.53 -4.66 -11.24
N GLY A 52 -5.21 -5.77 -10.53
CA GLY A 52 -4.10 -6.67 -10.86
C GLY A 52 -2.72 -6.15 -10.46
N LEU A 53 -2.65 -5.15 -9.57
CA LEU A 53 -1.41 -4.50 -9.15
C LEU A 53 -0.75 -5.21 -7.95
N VAL A 54 -1.53 -5.89 -7.12
CA VAL A 54 -1.07 -6.64 -5.95
C VAL A 54 -1.88 -7.93 -5.79
N VAL A 55 -1.37 -8.88 -5.02
CA VAL A 55 -2.09 -10.09 -4.62
C VAL A 55 -2.08 -10.18 -3.10
N VAL A 56 -3.24 -10.38 -2.49
CA VAL A 56 -3.33 -10.55 -1.04
C VAL A 56 -3.36 -12.04 -0.70
N SER A 57 -2.30 -12.52 -0.07
CA SER A 57 -2.28 -13.84 0.56
C SER A 57 -2.98 -13.81 1.92
N GLY A 58 -3.80 -14.83 2.19
CA GLY A 58 -4.50 -15.04 3.46
C GLY A 58 -3.63 -15.66 4.55
#